data_AF-A0A3B8WQ11-F1
#
_entry.id   AF-A0A3B8WQ11-F1
#
_cell.length_a   1.000
_cell.length_b   1.000
_cell.length_c   1.000
_cell.angle_alpha   90.00
_cell.angle_beta   90.00
_cell.angle_gamma   90.00
#
_symmetry.space_group_name_H-M   'P 1'
#
loop_
_entity.id
_entity.type
_entity.pdbx_description
1 polymer ?
#
loop_
_entity_poly.entity_id
_entity_poly.type
_entity_poly.pdbx_seq_one_letter_code
_entity_poly.pdbx_strand_id
1 'polypeptide(L)'
;LISRLVSRSNTKAELTLFDIKKGRKINITDESLRDGVILSADEKSVKIAAVKVADTPYSICFYTVELKGSDVKFDRKLVLKADEIPFSLTCREGNLSYISKKGLRWAIAEYDESLQSVNHIFVTDDEYPLNIRSLNYLGQKDGQNSYSFSYARIGMSGKMFSRSGFLTGNVFALGSEDYDGSIQEPVVIKGDSGDRLAFYGEHYEYDVLYALNINDIQLESVSGLTETAAYGETGGSSSETKILPYAEDYKPLQYAKNGVILPWGSINIYDFDFDVDMSPSFGASFITSNPWGDKITTLSGAFDIASLQGGFLQQMQTGHDSLSFVEQASVVFDKKGFMQASGSVNAAAVLYRGYVTSISAGAGAIGLYGREYVDRNEEKRGKTKNAKGYYAQATGSLTYSNIHKVAPGYYQYAGFKLTPFVWGASKDNDYRLEKDEQYNAGATLGIRLPGFVPLLLNATVFPKVDYFAEGGATAVLFNKEIHKGIPALSLYAQRLTFMTSYSGQIKYKTSDNFDIQKVDSIVRDLEKEDYKDKLAFTVELTLAPNTGFLATSECNFGLAASVFYHFNGEDKEKWDWGIHLNLAW
;
A
#
# COMPACT_ATOMS: atom_id res chain seq x y z
N LEU A 1 15.95 23.64 -14.29
CA LEU A 1 15.64 22.24 -14.64
C LEU A 1 15.13 21.58 -13.37
N ILE A 2 13.99 20.91 -13.42
CA ILE A 2 13.48 20.12 -12.29
C ILE A 2 13.58 18.67 -12.77
N SER A 3 14.43 17.87 -12.14
CA SER A 3 14.38 16.42 -12.29
C SER A 3 13.23 15.93 -11.42
N ARG A 4 12.11 15.56 -12.05
CA ARG A 4 10.98 14.94 -11.36
C ARG A 4 10.99 13.46 -11.74
N LEU A 5 11.16 12.58 -10.76
CA LEU A 5 10.86 11.18 -10.95
C LEU A 5 9.35 11.07 -11.13
N VAL A 6 8.90 10.56 -12.27
CA VAL A 6 7.54 10.09 -12.44
C VAL A 6 7.66 8.58 -12.45
N SER A 7 7.41 7.92 -11.31
CA SER A 7 7.31 6.45 -11.32
C SER A 7 6.01 6.08 -12.06
N ARG A 8 6.13 5.83 -13.37
CA ARG A 8 5.09 5.16 -14.15
C ARG A 8 5.38 3.67 -14.10
N SER A 9 4.59 2.95 -13.32
CA SER A 9 4.81 1.53 -13.03
C SER A 9 4.15 0.63 -14.09
N ASN A 10 4.77 0.57 -15.27
CA ASN A 10 4.76 -0.61 -16.17
C ASN A 10 5.76 -0.46 -17.34
N THR A 11 6.52 0.63 -17.36
CA THR A 11 7.76 0.71 -18.11
C THR A 11 8.90 0.25 -17.21
N LYS A 12 9.95 -0.35 -17.80
CA LYS A 12 11.30 -0.39 -17.21
C LYS A 12 11.51 0.91 -16.42
N ALA A 13 12.08 0.88 -15.21
CA ALA A 13 12.28 2.12 -14.47
C ALA A 13 13.07 3.10 -15.36
N GLU A 14 12.36 4.13 -15.84
CA GLU A 14 12.75 4.96 -16.98
C GLU A 14 13.05 6.35 -16.44
N LEU A 15 14.32 6.75 -16.52
CA LEU A 15 14.72 8.09 -16.10
C LEU A 15 14.45 9.07 -17.25
N THR A 16 13.60 10.05 -17.01
CA THR A 16 13.24 11.07 -18.01
C THR A 16 13.77 12.44 -17.59
N LEU A 17 14.53 13.09 -18.46
CA LEU A 17 14.90 14.49 -18.33
C LEU A 17 13.82 15.37 -18.98
N PHE A 18 13.33 16.37 -18.24
CA PHE A 18 12.36 17.34 -18.77
C PHE A 18 12.96 18.74 -18.90
N ASP A 19 13.03 19.23 -20.15
CA ASP A 19 13.37 20.61 -20.45
C ASP A 19 12.11 21.48 -20.36
N ILE A 20 11.96 22.19 -19.24
CA ILE A 20 10.80 23.04 -18.96
C ILE A 20 10.71 24.19 -19.97
N LYS A 21 11.83 24.77 -20.41
CA LYS A 21 11.82 25.93 -21.33
C LYS A 21 11.34 25.54 -22.72
N LYS A 22 11.74 24.36 -23.19
CA LYS A 22 11.38 23.85 -24.52
C LYS A 22 10.18 22.90 -24.51
N GLY A 23 9.67 22.54 -23.33
CA GLY A 23 8.59 21.55 -23.16
C GLY A 23 8.96 20.15 -23.66
N ARG A 24 10.26 19.81 -23.73
CA ARG A 24 10.74 18.56 -24.34
C ARG A 24 11.10 17.51 -23.28
N LYS A 25 10.79 16.25 -23.56
CA LYS A 25 11.21 15.07 -22.79
C LYS A 25 12.36 14.35 -23.48
N ILE A 26 13.34 13.90 -22.71
CA ILE A 26 14.43 13.04 -23.18
C ILE A 26 14.47 11.83 -22.25
N ASN A 27 14.27 10.64 -22.81
CA ASN A 27 14.28 9.40 -22.05
C ASN A 27 15.69 8.81 -22.06
N ILE A 28 16.18 8.41 -20.90
CA ILE A 28 17.41 7.61 -20.77
C ILE A 28 17.01 6.17 -21.01
N THR A 29 17.58 5.56 -22.06
CA THR A 29 17.15 4.25 -22.59
C THR A 29 17.69 3.06 -21.79
N ASP A 30 18.55 3.30 -20.81
CA ASP A 30 19.06 2.24 -19.94
C ASP A 30 17.97 1.81 -18.94
N GLU A 31 17.86 0.51 -18.71
CA GLU A 31 16.76 -0.08 -17.98
C GLU A 31 17.01 -0.06 -16.48
N SER A 32 15.92 -0.08 -15.70
CA SER A 32 15.97 -0.25 -14.24
C SER A 32 16.75 0.85 -13.53
N LEU A 33 16.56 2.09 -13.97
CA LEU A 33 17.12 3.29 -13.34
C LEU A 33 16.13 3.94 -12.37
N ARG A 34 16.60 4.33 -11.19
CA ARG A 34 15.85 5.12 -10.19
C ARG A 34 16.68 6.25 -9.59
N ASP A 35 16.04 7.10 -8.79
CA ASP A 35 16.67 8.17 -7.99
C ASP A 35 17.69 9.00 -8.77
N GLY A 36 17.26 9.55 -9.92
CA GLY A 36 18.13 10.31 -10.81
C GLY A 36 18.39 11.74 -10.35
N VAL A 37 19.64 12.18 -10.42
CA VAL A 37 20.07 13.55 -10.11
C VAL A 37 20.86 14.16 -11.27
N ILE A 38 20.63 15.44 -11.53
CA ILE A 38 21.44 16.21 -12.48
C ILE A 38 22.71 16.66 -11.76
N LEU A 39 23.87 16.17 -12.20
CA LEU A 39 25.18 16.52 -11.63
C LEU A 39 25.65 17.89 -12.11
N SER A 40 25.48 18.14 -13.41
CA SER A 40 25.80 19.42 -14.05
C SER A 40 25.00 19.59 -15.33
N ALA A 41 24.78 20.84 -15.73
CA ALA A 41 24.11 21.17 -16.97
C ALA A 41 24.80 22.37 -17.62
N ASP A 42 25.08 22.27 -18.90
CA ASP A 42 25.55 23.37 -19.76
C ASP A 42 24.57 23.57 -20.94
N GLU A 43 24.88 24.49 -21.86
CA GLU A 43 24.00 24.79 -22.99
C GLU A 43 23.86 23.64 -24.02
N LYS A 44 24.80 22.69 -24.02
CA LYS A 44 24.93 21.60 -24.99
C LYS A 44 24.64 20.23 -24.38
N SER A 45 24.92 20.02 -23.10
CA SER A 45 24.87 18.72 -22.45
C SER A 45 24.43 18.78 -20.99
N VAL A 46 23.90 17.67 -20.49
CA VAL A 46 23.51 17.49 -19.08
C VAL A 46 24.12 16.19 -18.58
N LYS A 47 24.85 16.25 -17.46
CA LYS A 47 25.36 15.06 -16.77
C LYS A 47 24.39 14.62 -15.69
N ILE A 48 24.13 13.33 -15.63
CA ILE A 48 23.11 12.72 -14.77
C ILE A 48 23.73 11.51 -14.08
N ALA A 49 23.41 11.32 -12.80
CA ALA A 49 23.64 10.07 -12.09
C ALA A 49 22.29 9.42 -11.74
N ALA A 50 22.23 8.10 -11.75
CA ALA A 50 21.04 7.33 -11.40
C ALA A 50 21.43 5.99 -10.75
N VAL A 51 20.60 5.50 -9.84
CA VAL A 51 20.78 4.16 -9.25
C VAL A 51 20.28 3.12 -10.24
N LYS A 52 21.13 2.14 -10.55
CA LYS A 52 20.76 0.97 -11.34
C LYS A 52 20.38 -0.17 -10.41
N VAL A 53 19.09 -0.47 -10.32
CA VAL A 53 18.57 -1.51 -9.40
C VAL A 53 18.71 -2.93 -9.93
N ALA A 54 18.99 -3.08 -11.22
CA ALA A 54 19.26 -4.37 -11.83
C ALA A 54 20.70 -4.87 -11.57
N ASP A 55 21.61 -4.01 -11.12
CA ASP A 55 22.98 -4.40 -10.81
C ASP A 55 23.04 -5.07 -9.42
N THR A 56 23.82 -6.16 -9.32
CA THR A 56 24.16 -6.82 -8.05
C THR A 56 25.69 -6.94 -7.96
N PRO A 57 26.37 -6.19 -7.07
CA PRO A 57 25.83 -5.20 -6.14
C PRO A 57 25.14 -4.03 -6.86
N TYR A 58 24.26 -3.31 -6.15
CA TYR A 58 23.67 -2.07 -6.66
C TYR A 58 24.76 -1.11 -7.15
N SER A 59 24.46 -0.37 -8.22
CA SER A 59 25.40 0.59 -8.77
C SER A 59 24.76 1.96 -9.01
N ILE A 60 25.60 2.99 -9.08
CA ILE A 60 25.20 4.31 -9.54
C ILE A 60 25.84 4.53 -10.92
N CYS A 61 25.00 4.68 -11.93
CA CYS A 61 25.39 4.89 -13.31
C CYS A 61 25.39 6.38 -13.67
N PHE A 62 26.37 6.79 -14.45
CA PHE A 62 26.59 8.17 -14.89
C PHE A 62 26.35 8.26 -16.39
N TYR A 63 25.62 9.28 -16.82
CA TYR A 63 25.24 9.53 -18.21
C TYR A 63 25.49 10.99 -18.59
N THR A 64 25.83 11.22 -19.85
CA THR A 64 25.84 12.54 -20.49
C THR A 64 24.75 12.58 -21.55
N VAL A 65 23.86 13.57 -21.47
CA VAL A 65 22.75 13.77 -22.40
C VAL A 65 23.01 15.01 -23.25
N GLU A 66 23.13 14.85 -24.56
CA GLU A 66 23.28 15.97 -25.48
C GLU A 66 21.93 16.65 -25.77
N LEU A 67 21.82 17.93 -25.46
CA LEU A 67 20.56 18.68 -25.58
C LEU A 67 20.17 19.00 -27.04
N LYS A 68 21.09 18.97 -28.00
CA LYS A 68 20.74 19.23 -29.41
C LYS A 68 20.21 17.99 -30.14
N GLY A 69 20.80 16.82 -29.89
CA GLY A 69 20.41 15.54 -30.51
C GLY A 69 19.44 14.69 -29.70
N SER A 70 19.34 14.94 -28.38
CA SER A 70 18.71 14.02 -27.41
C SER A 70 19.46 12.69 -27.27
N ASP A 71 20.73 12.66 -27.70
CA ASP A 71 21.59 11.49 -27.56
C ASP A 71 21.99 11.31 -26.10
N VAL A 72 21.91 10.07 -25.64
CA VAL A 72 22.26 9.69 -24.27
C VAL A 72 23.49 8.79 -24.33
N LYS A 73 24.57 9.24 -23.69
CA LYS A 73 25.84 8.52 -23.61
C LYS A 73 26.05 8.01 -22.19
N PHE A 74 26.29 6.72 -22.05
CA PHE A 74 26.78 6.16 -20.78
C PHE A 74 28.25 6.55 -20.58
N ASP A 75 28.57 7.06 -19.40
CA ASP A 75 29.92 7.50 -19.06
C ASP A 75 30.66 6.45 -18.22
N ARG A 76 30.10 6.09 -17.06
CA ARG A 76 30.71 5.15 -16.10
C ARG A 76 29.69 4.61 -15.10
N LYS A 77 30.12 3.66 -14.27
CA LYS A 77 29.36 3.16 -13.12
C LYS A 77 30.22 3.12 -11.86
N LEU A 78 29.59 3.43 -10.73
CA LEU A 78 30.12 3.23 -9.38
C LEU A 78 29.45 1.98 -8.80
N VAL A 79 30.21 0.91 -8.59
CA VAL A 79 29.71 -0.33 -7.99
C VAL A 79 29.84 -0.24 -6.48
N LEU A 80 28.74 -0.45 -5.76
CA LEU A 80 28.71 -0.37 -4.29
C LEU A 80 29.04 -1.73 -3.65
N LYS A 81 29.13 -1.77 -2.32
CA LYS A 81 29.30 -3.04 -1.58
C LYS A 81 28.05 -3.91 -1.76
N ALA A 82 28.23 -5.24 -1.71
CA ALA A 82 27.18 -6.23 -1.97
C ALA A 82 25.90 -6.07 -1.12
N ASP A 83 26.02 -5.48 0.06
CA ASP A 83 24.95 -5.28 1.03
C ASP A 83 24.54 -3.80 1.19
N GLU A 84 25.05 -2.92 0.33
CA GLU A 84 24.78 -1.48 0.33
C GLU A 84 23.75 -1.10 -0.73
N ILE A 85 22.70 -0.40 -0.31
CA ILE A 85 21.62 0.05 -1.18
C ILE A 85 21.58 1.58 -1.18
N PRO A 86 21.78 2.25 -2.34
CA PRO A 86 21.75 3.70 -2.44
C PRO A 86 20.33 4.24 -2.68
N PHE A 87 20.04 5.40 -2.08
CA PHE A 87 18.77 6.12 -2.15
C PHE A 87 18.99 7.63 -2.20
N SER A 88 18.01 8.37 -2.72
CA SER A 88 17.94 9.85 -2.60
C SER A 88 19.24 10.55 -3.00
N LEU A 89 19.64 10.42 -4.26
CA LEU A 89 20.85 11.07 -4.77
C LEU A 89 20.67 12.59 -4.79
N THR A 90 21.68 13.30 -4.30
CA THR A 90 21.83 14.75 -4.41
C THR A 90 23.23 15.08 -4.92
N CYS A 91 23.47 16.30 -5.38
CA CYS A 91 24.78 16.68 -5.89
C CYS A 91 25.23 18.07 -5.41
N ARG A 92 26.54 18.29 -5.50
CA ARG A 92 27.23 19.58 -5.37
C ARG A 92 28.25 19.69 -6.50
N GLU A 93 28.07 20.63 -7.42
CA GLU A 93 29.09 21.00 -8.42
C GLU A 93 29.74 19.78 -9.15
N GLY A 94 28.98 18.69 -9.32
CA GLY A 94 29.46 17.43 -9.91
C GLY A 94 29.75 16.30 -8.90
N ASN A 95 30.00 16.61 -7.63
CA ASN A 95 30.17 15.61 -6.56
C ASN A 95 28.82 15.05 -6.12
N LEU A 96 28.74 13.73 -6.02
CA LEU A 96 27.51 13.02 -5.73
C LEU A 96 27.44 12.69 -4.24
N SER A 97 26.29 12.89 -3.62
CA SER A 97 26.00 12.39 -2.28
C SER A 97 24.70 11.60 -2.29
N TYR A 98 24.60 10.59 -1.44
CA TYR A 98 23.43 9.72 -1.40
C TYR A 98 23.23 9.13 -0.01
N ILE A 99 22.01 8.66 0.25
CA ILE A 99 21.72 7.85 1.43
C ILE A 99 22.06 6.40 1.12
N SER A 100 22.85 5.81 1.98
CA SER A 100 23.28 4.42 1.91
C SER A 100 22.58 3.61 2.99
N LYS A 101 22.02 2.45 2.65
CA LYS A 101 21.43 1.52 3.61
C LYS A 101 22.18 0.19 3.58
N LYS A 102 22.56 -0.28 4.77
CA LYS A 102 23.20 -1.58 4.98
C LYS A 102 22.52 -2.29 6.15
N GLY A 103 21.62 -3.23 5.86
CA GLY A 103 20.79 -3.86 6.90
C GLY A 103 19.82 -2.85 7.56
N LEU A 104 19.95 -2.66 8.87
CA LEU A 104 19.22 -1.62 9.63
C LEU A 104 19.98 -0.30 9.73
N ARG A 105 21.27 -0.28 9.35
CA ARG A 105 22.08 0.94 9.38
C ARG A 105 21.80 1.79 8.16
N TRP A 106 21.66 3.09 8.40
CA TRP A 106 21.59 4.11 7.38
C TRP A 106 22.82 4.99 7.48
N ALA A 107 23.26 5.50 6.34
CA ALA A 107 24.43 6.34 6.24
C ALA A 107 24.18 7.44 5.20
N ILE A 108 24.89 8.55 5.35
CA ILE A 108 25.03 9.53 4.27
C ILE A 108 26.43 9.38 3.72
N ALA A 109 26.51 9.15 2.41
CA ALA A 109 27.74 8.87 1.70
C ALA A 109 28.02 9.99 0.70
N GLU A 110 29.28 10.41 0.62
CA GLU A 110 29.78 11.32 -0.41
C GLU A 110 30.71 10.53 -1.34
N TYR A 111 30.50 10.66 -2.64
CA TYR A 111 31.36 10.11 -3.66
C TYR A 111 32.34 11.19 -4.14
N ASP A 112 33.63 10.93 -3.92
CA ASP A 112 34.72 11.74 -4.45
C ASP A 112 35.13 11.19 -5.82
N GLU A 113 34.83 11.98 -6.86
CA GLU A 113 35.16 11.62 -8.25
C GLU A 113 36.67 11.55 -8.49
N SER A 114 37.47 12.38 -7.81
CA SER A 114 38.93 12.45 -8.00
C SER A 114 39.65 11.24 -7.40
N LEU A 115 39.13 10.75 -6.27
CA LEU A 115 39.67 9.59 -5.56
C LEU A 115 38.95 8.28 -5.92
N GLN A 116 37.90 8.35 -6.74
CA GLN A 116 36.95 7.26 -7.02
C GLN A 116 36.53 6.51 -5.75
N SER A 117 36.32 7.24 -4.67
CA SER A 117 36.08 6.65 -3.35
C SER A 117 34.78 7.15 -2.75
N VAL A 118 34.16 6.29 -1.95
CA VAL A 118 32.96 6.62 -1.18
C VAL A 118 33.39 6.87 0.27
N ASN A 119 33.04 8.04 0.78
CA ASN A 119 33.23 8.40 2.17
C ASN A 119 31.88 8.44 2.89
N HIS A 120 31.69 7.57 3.89
CA HIS A 120 30.49 7.58 4.72
C HIS A 120 30.66 8.62 5.82
N ILE A 121 30.21 9.85 5.51
CA ILE A 121 30.32 11.01 6.40
C ILE A 121 29.42 10.90 7.65
N PHE A 122 28.44 9.99 7.62
CA PHE A 122 27.60 9.67 8.76
C PHE A 122 27.10 8.23 8.67
N VAL A 123 27.10 7.51 9.79
CA VAL A 123 26.47 6.18 9.95
C VAL A 123 25.62 6.18 11.21
N THR A 124 24.37 5.69 11.13
CA THR A 124 23.47 5.51 12.27
C THR A 124 23.97 4.42 13.21
N ASP A 125 23.77 4.63 14.51
CA ASP A 125 23.99 3.61 15.53
C ASP A 125 22.96 2.46 15.41
N ASP A 126 23.38 1.24 15.75
CA ASP A 126 22.51 0.07 15.86
C ASP A 126 21.56 0.18 17.05
N GLU A 127 21.95 0.89 18.12
CA GLU A 127 21.09 1.09 19.29
C GLU A 127 19.96 2.11 19.03
N TYR A 128 20.14 2.99 18.04
CA TYR A 128 19.20 4.05 17.68
C TYR A 128 18.97 4.11 16.17
N PRO A 129 18.34 3.08 15.57
CA PRO A 129 18.17 3.00 14.13
C PRO A 129 17.30 4.16 13.62
N LEU A 130 17.89 5.02 12.79
CA LEU A 130 17.20 6.08 12.08
C LEU A 130 16.86 5.59 10.68
N ASN A 131 15.62 5.79 10.23
CA ASN A 131 15.26 5.70 8.82
C ASN A 131 15.43 7.09 8.21
N ILE A 132 16.30 7.24 7.21
CA ILE A 132 16.64 8.52 6.60
C ILE A 132 16.20 8.52 5.13
N ARG A 133 15.58 9.60 4.66
CA ARG A 133 15.10 9.76 3.28
C ARG A 133 15.24 11.20 2.79
N SER A 134 15.11 11.38 1.47
CA SER A 134 14.98 12.70 0.83
C SER A 134 16.12 13.65 1.16
N LEU A 135 17.35 13.18 0.90
CA LEU A 135 18.56 13.96 1.09
C LEU A 135 18.61 15.14 0.11
N ASN A 136 18.83 16.33 0.65
CA ASN A 136 18.96 17.57 -0.10
C ASN A 136 20.24 18.29 0.32
N TYR A 137 21.02 18.75 -0.66
CA TYR A 137 22.22 19.55 -0.42
C TYR A 137 21.87 21.02 -0.15
N LEU A 138 22.43 21.62 0.90
CA LEU A 138 22.14 22.99 1.34
C LEU A 138 23.26 24.00 1.06
N GLY A 139 24.40 23.53 0.58
CA GLY A 139 25.62 24.32 0.42
C GLY A 139 26.67 23.98 1.47
N GLN A 140 27.68 24.85 1.57
CA GLN A 140 28.68 24.77 2.61
C GLN A 140 28.38 25.72 3.75
N LYS A 141 28.63 25.26 4.97
CA LYS A 141 28.65 26.06 6.19
C LYS A 141 29.97 25.79 6.89
N ASP A 142 30.72 26.84 7.17
CA ASP A 142 32.05 26.76 7.80
C ASP A 142 33.03 25.82 7.08
N GLY A 143 32.97 25.80 5.74
CA GLY A 143 33.81 24.94 4.89
C GLY A 143 33.37 23.48 4.79
N GLN A 144 32.34 23.06 5.54
CA GLN A 144 31.81 21.70 5.52
C GLN A 144 30.50 21.62 4.73
N ASN A 145 30.27 20.49 4.06
CA ASN A 145 29.03 20.25 3.36
C ASN A 145 27.87 20.18 4.35
N SER A 146 26.73 20.75 3.95
CA SER A 146 25.51 20.69 4.73
C SER A 146 24.36 20.11 3.93
N TYR A 147 23.54 19.30 4.61
CA TYR A 147 22.41 18.59 4.05
C TYR A 147 21.17 18.76 4.93
N SER A 148 19.99 18.72 4.31
CA SER A 148 18.74 18.40 4.98
C SER A 148 18.24 17.03 4.53
N PHE A 149 17.48 16.36 5.39
CA PHE A 149 16.85 15.09 5.08
C PHE A 149 15.63 14.88 5.98
N SER A 150 14.73 14.02 5.54
CA SER A 150 13.67 13.48 6.38
C SER A 150 14.22 12.33 7.19
N TYR A 151 13.87 12.24 8.46
CA TYR A 151 14.18 11.04 9.24
C TYR A 151 13.07 10.66 10.21
N ALA A 152 13.03 9.38 10.56
CA ALA A 152 12.20 8.87 11.64
C ALA A 152 13.02 7.89 12.50
N ARG A 153 12.66 7.77 13.78
CA ARG A 153 13.29 6.79 14.67
C ARG A 153 12.47 5.51 14.69
N ILE A 154 13.11 4.37 14.40
CA ILE A 154 12.43 3.07 14.45
C ILE A 154 12.32 2.65 15.92
N GLY A 155 11.11 2.31 16.37
CA GLY A 155 10.89 1.70 17.69
C GLY A 155 10.92 2.64 18.90
N MET A 156 11.10 3.96 18.73
CA MET A 156 11.02 4.90 19.85
C MET A 156 9.59 5.31 20.17
N SER A 157 9.23 5.23 21.45
CA SER A 157 7.89 5.56 21.88
C SER A 157 7.62 7.06 21.87
N GLY A 158 6.59 7.50 21.14
CA GLY A 158 6.08 8.87 21.18
C GLY A 158 6.63 9.81 20.09
N LYS A 159 7.47 9.31 19.18
CA LYS A 159 8.16 10.08 18.14
C LYS A 159 8.02 9.34 16.78
N MET A 160 6.92 9.56 16.06
CA MET A 160 6.37 8.61 15.07
C MET A 160 6.20 9.15 13.64
N PHE A 161 6.39 10.45 13.43
CA PHE A 161 6.34 11.06 12.10
C PHE A 161 7.76 11.30 11.56
N SER A 162 7.90 11.44 10.24
CA SER A 162 9.18 11.91 9.70
C SER A 162 9.40 13.38 10.07
N ARG A 163 10.66 13.72 10.30
CA ARG A 163 11.09 15.02 10.83
C ARG A 163 12.25 15.54 10.01
N SER A 164 12.57 16.81 10.20
CA SER A 164 13.75 17.42 9.61
C SER A 164 15.00 17.01 10.37
N GLY A 165 15.97 16.46 9.67
CA GLY A 165 17.34 16.39 10.12
C GLY A 165 18.23 17.25 9.25
N PHE A 166 19.28 17.79 9.87
CA PHE A 166 20.30 18.57 9.23
C PHE A 166 21.66 17.95 9.54
N LEU A 167 22.53 17.88 8.54
CA LEU A 167 23.93 17.48 8.69
C LEU A 167 24.79 18.68 8.32
N THR A 168 25.78 19.00 9.14
CA THR A 168 26.88 19.90 8.78
C THR A 168 28.18 19.25 9.24
N GLY A 169 29.02 18.82 8.28
CA GLY A 169 30.19 17.99 8.58
C GLY A 169 29.82 16.66 9.22
N ASN A 170 30.16 16.49 10.51
CA ASN A 170 29.86 15.29 11.29
C ASN A 170 28.79 15.54 12.39
N VAL A 171 28.19 16.73 12.41
CA VAL A 171 27.19 17.10 13.42
C VAL A 171 25.79 16.95 12.81
N PHE A 172 25.01 16.06 13.40
CA PHE A 172 23.57 15.95 13.14
C PHE A 172 22.82 16.92 14.03
N ALA A 173 21.88 17.65 13.47
CA ALA A 173 20.87 18.41 14.21
C ALA A 173 19.51 17.83 13.83
N LEU A 174 18.88 17.14 14.78
CA LEU A 174 17.68 16.34 14.57
C LEU A 174 16.46 17.00 15.21
N GLY A 175 15.38 17.17 14.45
CA GLY A 175 14.11 17.68 14.96
C GLY A 175 13.57 16.86 16.13
N SER A 176 13.44 17.46 17.30
CA SER A 176 13.00 16.74 18.50
C SER A 176 11.49 16.44 18.50
N GLU A 177 10.70 17.24 17.80
CA GLU A 177 9.24 17.18 17.73
C GLU A 177 8.75 16.54 16.43
N ASP A 178 7.60 15.86 16.51
CA ASP A 178 6.88 15.40 15.34
C ASP A 178 6.16 16.58 14.68
N TYR A 179 6.06 16.55 13.35
CA TYR A 179 5.23 17.48 12.60
C TYR A 179 4.01 16.75 12.04
N ASP A 180 2.84 17.36 12.17
CA ASP A 180 1.59 16.80 11.62
C ASP A 180 1.69 16.69 10.09
N GLY A 181 1.31 15.54 9.54
CA GLY A 181 1.47 15.21 8.12
C GLY A 181 2.89 14.80 7.70
N SER A 182 3.83 14.65 8.66
CA SER A 182 5.24 14.29 8.39
C SER A 182 6.03 15.35 7.60
N ILE A 183 7.34 15.40 7.78
CA ILE A 183 8.23 16.25 6.97
C ILE A 183 8.79 15.41 5.81
N GLN A 184 8.25 15.60 4.60
CA GLN A 184 8.74 14.97 3.36
C GLN A 184 9.54 15.97 2.51
N GLU A 185 10.63 15.49 1.92
CA GLU A 185 11.50 16.28 1.02
C GLU A 185 11.87 17.68 1.56
N PRO A 186 12.48 17.78 2.76
CA PRO A 186 12.84 19.05 3.35
C PRO A 186 13.91 19.76 2.53
N VAL A 187 13.60 20.97 2.07
CA VAL A 187 14.49 21.87 1.35
C VAL A 187 14.63 23.17 2.12
N VAL A 188 15.85 23.68 2.26
CA VAL A 188 16.07 25.00 2.89
C VAL A 188 16.05 26.09 1.83
N ILE A 189 15.16 27.06 2.03
CA ILE A 189 15.07 28.29 1.26
C ILE A 189 15.81 29.37 2.05
N LYS A 190 16.92 29.84 1.50
CA LYS A 190 17.68 30.96 2.07
C LYS A 190 16.92 32.27 1.87
N GLY A 191 16.87 33.10 2.91
CA GLY A 191 16.15 34.37 2.85
C GLY A 191 16.77 35.42 3.77
N ASP A 192 16.56 36.69 3.41
CA ASP A 192 17.14 37.84 4.14
C ASP A 192 16.62 37.95 5.59
N SER A 193 15.43 37.42 5.87
CA SER A 193 14.79 37.38 7.20
C SER A 193 15.07 36.08 7.97
N GLY A 194 16.02 35.27 7.50
CA GLY A 194 16.36 33.96 8.05
C GLY A 194 15.96 32.80 7.14
N ASP A 195 16.67 31.69 7.29
CA ASP A 195 16.48 30.47 6.50
C ASP A 195 15.16 29.78 6.87
N ARG A 196 14.44 29.32 5.84
CA ARG A 196 13.16 28.62 6.00
C ARG A 196 13.27 27.17 5.52
N LEU A 197 12.72 26.25 6.29
CA LEU A 197 12.52 24.87 5.87
C LEU A 197 11.20 24.77 5.12
N ALA A 198 11.27 24.55 3.81
CA ALA A 198 10.12 24.17 3.00
C ALA A 198 10.04 22.65 2.90
N PHE A 199 8.86 22.08 3.08
CA PHE A 199 8.66 20.64 2.97
C PHE A 199 7.22 20.32 2.61
N TYR A 200 7.04 19.12 2.10
CA TYR A 200 5.74 18.55 1.79
C TYR A 200 5.21 17.79 3.01
N GLY A 201 4.01 18.14 3.46
CA GLY A 201 3.26 17.39 4.48
C GLY A 201 2.14 16.61 3.81
N GLU A 202 2.14 15.29 4.03
CA GLU A 202 1.12 14.36 3.56
C GLU A 202 0.04 14.21 4.64
N HIS A 203 -1.15 14.75 4.38
CA HIS A 203 -2.34 14.44 5.16
C HIS A 203 -3.28 13.60 4.30
N TYR A 204 -4.10 12.77 4.93
CA TYR A 204 -5.03 11.91 4.19
C TYR A 204 -6.04 12.75 3.38
N GLU A 205 -6.47 13.88 3.94
CA GLU A 205 -7.45 14.76 3.33
C GLU A 205 -6.87 15.73 2.29
N TYR A 206 -5.60 16.08 2.38
CA TYR A 206 -4.95 17.05 1.51
C TYR A 206 -3.44 17.01 1.68
N ASP A 207 -2.72 17.46 0.67
CA ASP A 207 -1.28 17.64 0.77
C ASP A 207 -0.97 19.14 0.86
N VAL A 208 -0.03 19.52 1.72
CA VAL A 208 0.34 20.94 1.92
C VAL A 208 1.84 21.11 1.76
N LEU A 209 2.21 22.18 1.07
CA LEU A 209 3.57 22.69 1.12
C LEU A 209 3.70 23.64 2.33
N TYR A 210 4.44 23.22 3.34
CA TYR A 210 4.73 24.02 4.52
C TYR A 210 6.05 24.79 4.34
N ALA A 211 6.18 25.91 5.05
CA ALA A 211 7.41 26.67 5.18
C ALA A 211 7.57 27.17 6.63
N LEU A 212 8.52 26.60 7.37
CA LEU A 212 8.81 26.95 8.76
C LEU A 212 10.10 27.75 8.85
N ASN A 213 10.24 28.63 9.84
CA ASN A 213 11.55 29.21 10.16
C ASN A 213 12.40 28.13 10.83
N ILE A 214 13.64 27.92 10.38
CA ILE A 214 14.52 26.90 10.96
C ILE A 214 14.78 27.17 12.44
N ASN A 215 14.81 28.45 12.84
CA ASN A 215 15.01 28.83 14.24
C ASN A 215 13.85 28.43 15.16
N ASP A 216 12.67 28.16 14.61
CA ASP A 216 11.50 27.70 15.37
C ASP A 216 11.53 26.17 15.58
N ILE A 217 12.44 25.45 14.90
CA ILE A 217 12.58 24.00 15.02
C ILE A 217 13.52 23.69 16.19
N GLN A 218 13.03 22.94 17.17
CA GLN A 218 13.86 22.45 18.27
C GLN A 218 14.75 21.30 17.78
N LEU A 219 16.06 21.55 17.71
CA LEU A 219 17.05 20.60 17.22
C LEU A 219 17.86 19.98 18.37
N GLU A 220 17.94 18.66 18.39
CA GLU A 220 18.86 17.87 19.23
C GLU A 220 20.15 17.59 18.44
N SER A 221 21.31 17.95 18.99
CA SER A 221 22.60 17.61 18.37
C SER A 221 22.99 16.17 18.66
N VAL A 222 23.35 15.42 17.62
CA VAL A 222 23.84 14.05 17.70
C VAL A 222 25.17 13.95 16.95
N SER A 223 26.18 13.35 17.59
CA SER A 223 27.46 13.07 16.94
C SER A 223 27.37 11.77 16.15
N GLY A 224 27.72 11.79 14.87
CA GLY A 224 27.77 10.60 14.03
C GLY A 224 29.05 9.78 14.19
N LEU A 225 28.97 8.50 13.82
CA LEU A 225 30.16 7.67 13.55
C LEU A 225 30.64 7.93 12.11
N THR A 226 31.96 7.96 11.90
CA THR A 226 32.59 8.03 10.57
C THR A 226 33.27 6.72 10.22
N GLU A 227 32.98 6.14 9.06
CA GLU A 227 33.74 5.01 8.51
C GLU A 227 34.63 5.49 7.36
N THR A 228 35.95 5.51 7.54
CA THR A 228 36.90 5.78 6.46
C THR A 228 37.30 4.46 5.81
N ALA A 229 36.78 4.15 4.61
CA ALA A 229 37.20 2.96 3.85
C ALA A 229 37.90 3.37 2.55
N ALA A 230 39.22 3.20 2.50
CA ALA A 230 40.03 3.38 1.31
C ALA A 230 39.68 2.32 0.24
N TYR A 231 39.33 2.75 -0.96
CA TYR A 231 39.03 1.88 -2.09
C TYR A 231 40.25 1.78 -3.02
N GLY A 232 40.77 0.56 -3.17
CA GLY A 232 41.73 0.21 -4.21
C GLY A 232 41.00 -0.18 -5.48
N GLU A 233 41.35 0.47 -6.59
CA GLU A 233 40.95 0.11 -7.94
C GLU A 233 41.36 -1.33 -8.27
N THR A 234 40.50 -2.08 -8.96
CA THR A 234 40.97 -3.07 -9.92
C THR A 234 40.07 -3.01 -11.15
N GLY A 235 40.62 -2.43 -12.22
CA GLY A 235 40.05 -2.47 -13.55
C GLY A 235 40.01 -3.91 -14.08
N GLY A 236 38.97 -4.19 -14.86
CA GLY A 236 38.80 -5.44 -15.57
C GLY A 236 38.02 -5.22 -16.86
N SER A 237 38.78 -5.17 -17.96
CA SER A 237 38.41 -5.21 -19.38
C SER A 237 37.06 -5.85 -19.73
N SER A 238 36.34 -5.19 -20.65
CA SER A 238 35.20 -5.69 -21.39
C SER A 238 35.52 -6.95 -22.22
N SER A 239 34.69 -7.98 -22.13
CA SER A 239 34.38 -8.89 -23.23
C SER A 239 32.98 -9.48 -23.03
N GLU A 240 32.26 -9.64 -24.13
CA GLU A 240 30.81 -9.84 -24.24
C GLU A 240 30.22 -11.11 -23.58
N THR A 241 28.91 -11.01 -23.30
CA THR A 241 27.88 -12.07 -23.30
C THR A 241 27.77 -13.06 -22.14
N LYS A 242 27.17 -12.55 -21.03
CA LYS A 242 25.96 -13.05 -20.34
C LYS A 242 25.50 -11.91 -19.41
N ILE A 243 24.20 -11.56 -19.41
CA ILE A 243 23.71 -10.29 -18.83
C ILE A 243 24.00 -10.13 -17.32
N LEU A 244 24.33 -11.20 -16.57
CA LEU A 244 25.26 -11.21 -15.40
C LEU A 244 25.43 -12.68 -14.90
N PRO A 245 26.65 -13.28 -14.85
CA PRO A 245 26.87 -14.65 -14.36
C PRO A 245 26.94 -14.80 -12.82
N TYR A 246 26.88 -13.69 -12.07
CA TYR A 246 27.09 -13.66 -10.61
C TYR A 246 26.12 -12.72 -9.87
N ALA A 247 25.02 -12.30 -10.51
CA ALA A 247 23.97 -11.60 -9.77
C ALA A 247 23.31 -12.61 -8.82
N GLU A 248 23.46 -12.43 -7.50
CA GLU A 248 22.59 -13.13 -6.57
C GLU A 248 21.19 -12.53 -6.67
N ASP A 249 20.19 -13.40 -6.84
CA ASP A 249 18.79 -13.02 -6.94
C ASP A 249 18.35 -12.19 -5.73
N TYR A 250 17.45 -11.23 -5.95
CA TYR A 250 16.74 -10.54 -4.85
C TYR A 250 16.16 -11.60 -3.89
N LYS A 251 16.54 -11.53 -2.61
CA LYS A 251 16.09 -12.46 -1.56
C LYS A 251 14.97 -11.82 -0.73
N PRO A 252 13.68 -11.93 -1.14
CA PRO A 252 12.56 -11.37 -0.38
C PRO A 252 12.50 -11.86 1.07
N LEU A 253 12.94 -13.10 1.30
CA LEU A 253 12.97 -13.74 2.62
C LEU A 253 13.90 -13.06 3.63
N GLN A 254 14.89 -12.28 3.17
CA GLN A 254 15.75 -11.51 4.08
C GLN A 254 14.97 -10.39 4.78
N TYR A 255 13.98 -9.81 4.10
CA TYR A 255 13.14 -8.75 4.64
C TYR A 255 11.98 -9.30 5.47
N ALA A 256 11.55 -10.54 5.19
CA ALA A 256 10.46 -11.19 5.91
C ALA A 256 10.70 -11.34 7.42
N LYS A 257 11.96 -11.24 7.90
CA LYS A 257 12.30 -11.27 9.33
C LYS A 257 12.11 -9.93 10.03
N ASN A 258 11.97 -8.84 9.28
CA ASN A 258 11.82 -7.49 9.78
C ASN A 258 10.37 -7.07 9.61
N GLY A 259 9.63 -6.99 10.70
CA GLY A 259 8.20 -6.68 10.67
C GLY A 259 7.68 -6.19 12.01
N VAL A 260 6.43 -5.77 12.01
CA VAL A 260 5.70 -5.30 13.20
C VAL A 260 4.79 -6.42 13.68
N ILE A 261 4.76 -6.64 14.99
CA ILE A 261 3.82 -7.57 15.64
C ILE A 261 2.67 -6.75 16.24
N LEU A 262 1.45 -7.12 15.90
CA LEU A 262 0.22 -6.56 16.45
C LEU A 262 -0.44 -7.55 17.41
N PRO A 263 -1.01 -7.10 18.53
CA PRO A 263 -1.59 -7.96 19.57
C PRO A 263 -3.05 -8.38 19.29
N TRP A 264 -3.47 -8.40 18.03
CA TRP A 264 -4.73 -9.02 17.60
C TRP A 264 -4.49 -9.86 16.36
N GLY A 265 -5.33 -10.89 16.19
CA GLY A 265 -5.35 -11.75 15.02
C GLY A 265 -6.65 -11.57 14.24
N SER A 266 -6.56 -11.77 12.93
CA SER A 266 -7.71 -11.94 12.05
C SER A 266 -7.67 -13.33 11.41
N ILE A 267 -8.84 -13.93 11.27
CA ILE A 267 -9.08 -15.13 10.47
C ILE A 267 -10.34 -14.90 9.62
N ASN A 268 -10.34 -15.45 8.40
CA ASN A 268 -11.50 -15.41 7.53
C ASN A 268 -12.17 -16.78 7.55
N ILE A 269 -13.46 -16.78 7.90
CA ILE A 269 -14.35 -17.94 7.83
C ILE A 269 -15.36 -17.63 6.73
N TYR A 270 -15.51 -18.53 5.77
CA TYR A 270 -16.43 -18.33 4.65
C TYR A 270 -17.65 -19.25 4.80
N ASP A 271 -18.84 -18.72 4.49
CA ASP A 271 -20.01 -19.55 4.23
C ASP A 271 -20.00 -20.12 2.79
N PHE A 272 -21.01 -20.92 2.44
CA PHE A 272 -21.11 -21.51 1.10
C PHE A 272 -21.63 -20.56 0.01
N ASP A 273 -21.97 -19.33 0.37
CA ASP A 273 -22.22 -18.23 -0.55
C ASP A 273 -20.98 -17.33 -0.71
N PHE A 274 -19.83 -17.76 -0.17
CA PHE A 274 -18.54 -17.05 -0.13
C PHE A 274 -18.57 -15.73 0.65
N ASP A 275 -19.57 -15.52 1.51
CA ASP A 275 -19.56 -14.39 2.44
C ASP A 275 -18.58 -14.67 3.58
N VAL A 276 -17.80 -13.64 3.94
CA VAL A 276 -16.87 -13.72 5.06
C VAL A 276 -17.61 -13.37 6.35
N ASP A 277 -17.56 -14.28 7.32
CA ASP A 277 -17.85 -13.96 8.71
C ASP A 277 -16.52 -13.67 9.43
N MET A 278 -16.22 -12.38 9.65
CA MET A 278 -15.06 -11.95 10.43
C MET A 278 -15.46 -11.72 11.89
N SER A 279 -15.00 -12.60 12.78
CA SER A 279 -15.10 -12.41 14.23
C SER A 279 -13.78 -11.82 14.77
N PRO A 280 -13.80 -10.66 15.47
CA PRO A 280 -12.60 -10.12 16.11
C PRO A 280 -12.07 -11.14 17.12
N SER A 281 -10.86 -11.61 16.86
CA SER A 281 -10.30 -12.78 17.55
C SER A 281 -9.08 -12.37 18.36
N PHE A 282 -8.93 -12.95 19.55
CA PHE A 282 -7.69 -12.82 20.32
C PHE A 282 -6.57 -13.48 19.53
N GLY A 283 -5.43 -12.81 19.39
CA GLY A 283 -4.38 -13.35 18.52
C GLY A 283 -3.21 -12.43 18.36
N ALA A 284 -2.37 -12.75 17.38
CA ALA A 284 -1.27 -11.90 16.97
C ALA A 284 -1.13 -11.91 15.45
N SER A 285 -0.76 -10.76 14.91
CA SER A 285 -0.46 -10.59 13.49
C SER A 285 0.96 -10.08 13.32
N PHE A 286 1.75 -10.72 12.47
CA PHE A 286 3.05 -10.28 12.03
C PHE A 286 2.94 -9.70 10.62
N ILE A 287 3.41 -8.48 10.45
CA ILE A 287 3.34 -7.76 9.18
C ILE A 287 4.74 -7.33 8.78
N THR A 288 5.14 -7.71 7.58
CA THR A 288 6.43 -7.35 7.00
C THR A 288 6.23 -6.73 5.63
N SER A 289 7.18 -5.87 5.26
CA SER A 289 7.23 -5.26 3.95
C SER A 289 8.67 -5.27 3.44
N ASN A 290 8.82 -5.33 2.12
CA ASN A 290 10.10 -5.03 1.50
C ASN A 290 10.44 -3.52 1.61
N PRO A 291 11.66 -3.10 1.29
CA PRO A 291 12.06 -1.69 1.37
C PRO A 291 11.31 -0.74 0.44
N TRP A 292 10.68 -1.26 -0.61
CA TRP A 292 9.92 -0.48 -1.59
C TRP A 292 8.46 -0.25 -1.18
N GLY A 293 7.94 -0.99 -0.20
CA GLY A 293 6.57 -0.84 0.29
C GLY A 293 5.50 -1.47 -0.60
N ASP A 294 5.89 -2.02 -1.76
CA ASP A 294 5.01 -2.59 -2.79
C ASP A 294 4.70 -4.07 -2.56
N LYS A 295 5.35 -4.71 -1.57
CA LYS A 295 5.08 -6.08 -1.13
C LYS A 295 4.85 -6.11 0.35
N ILE A 296 3.61 -6.40 0.74
CA ILE A 296 3.22 -6.54 2.12
C ILE A 296 2.80 -7.99 2.37
N THR A 297 3.33 -8.58 3.43
CA THR A 297 2.98 -9.93 3.85
C THR A 297 2.50 -9.90 5.29
N THR A 298 1.35 -10.52 5.51
CA THR A 298 0.70 -10.63 6.80
C THR A 298 0.55 -12.10 7.16
N LEU A 299 1.03 -12.45 8.35
CA LEU A 299 0.79 -13.74 8.97
C LEU A 299 0.03 -13.48 10.26
N SER A 300 -1.14 -14.10 10.41
CA SER A 300 -2.00 -13.88 11.56
C SER A 300 -2.44 -15.22 12.14
N GLY A 301 -2.44 -15.32 13.47
CA GLY A 301 -3.05 -16.40 14.21
C GLY A 301 -4.10 -15.82 15.15
N ALA A 302 -5.31 -16.36 15.14
CA ALA A 302 -6.41 -15.83 15.92
C ALA A 302 -7.30 -16.92 16.52
N PHE A 303 -7.92 -16.63 17.65
CA PHE A 303 -8.86 -17.46 18.37
C PHE A 303 -10.03 -16.63 18.91
N ASP A 304 -11.24 -17.03 18.55
CA ASP A 304 -12.48 -16.48 19.06
C ASP A 304 -12.99 -17.32 20.23
N ILE A 305 -13.11 -16.69 21.40
CA ILE A 305 -13.58 -17.32 22.63
C ILE A 305 -15.08 -17.62 22.59
N ALA A 306 -15.89 -16.82 21.89
CA ALA A 306 -17.35 -16.97 21.85
C ALA A 306 -17.76 -18.20 21.01
N SER A 307 -17.22 -18.28 19.80
CA SER A 307 -17.44 -19.41 18.89
C SER A 307 -16.59 -20.64 19.25
N LEU A 308 -15.48 -20.45 19.98
CA LEU A 308 -14.45 -21.45 20.28
C LEU A 308 -13.83 -22.00 18.99
N GLN A 309 -13.48 -21.07 18.11
CA GLN A 309 -12.85 -21.32 16.81
C GLN A 309 -11.51 -20.59 16.77
N GLY A 310 -10.55 -21.14 16.04
CA GLY A 310 -9.27 -20.49 15.84
C GLY A 310 -8.59 -20.94 14.57
N GLY A 311 -7.64 -20.16 14.09
CA GLY A 311 -7.03 -20.43 12.82
C GLY A 311 -5.82 -19.58 12.53
N PHE A 312 -5.29 -19.81 11.33
CA PHE A 312 -4.18 -19.06 10.78
C PHE A 312 -4.61 -18.42 9.46
N LEU A 313 -4.06 -17.25 9.20
CA LEU A 313 -4.26 -16.48 7.99
C LEU A 313 -2.89 -16.06 7.45
N GLN A 314 -2.67 -16.35 6.18
CA GLN A 314 -1.62 -15.75 5.38
C GLN A 314 -2.27 -14.81 4.37
N GLN A 315 -1.68 -13.64 4.20
CA GLN A 315 -2.04 -12.73 3.13
C GLN A 315 -0.77 -12.13 2.53
N MET A 316 -0.72 -12.06 1.20
CA MET A 316 0.35 -11.42 0.45
C MET A 316 -0.28 -10.45 -0.54
N GLN A 317 0.15 -9.20 -0.46
CA GLN A 317 -0.20 -8.17 -1.41
C GLN A 317 1.07 -7.74 -2.12
N THR A 318 1.01 -7.72 -3.44
CA THR A 318 2.04 -7.12 -4.26
C THR A 318 1.39 -6.34 -5.37
N GLY A 319 1.88 -5.14 -5.63
CA GLY A 319 1.32 -4.37 -6.71
C GLY A 319 1.97 -3.01 -6.84
N HIS A 320 1.68 -2.40 -7.98
CA HIS A 320 1.99 -1.03 -8.27
C HIS A 320 0.78 -0.41 -8.98
N ASP A 321 0.81 0.91 -9.25
CA ASP A 321 -0.34 1.67 -9.78
C ASP A 321 -1.09 1.09 -10.99
N SER A 322 -0.47 0.20 -11.76
CA SER A 322 -1.09 -0.42 -12.94
C SER A 322 -1.36 -1.92 -12.84
N LEU A 323 -0.82 -2.62 -11.84
CA LEU A 323 -1.07 -4.04 -11.61
C LEU A 323 -1.03 -4.32 -10.10
N SER A 324 -2.11 -4.87 -9.57
CA SER A 324 -2.19 -5.31 -8.18
C SER A 324 -2.55 -6.79 -8.11
N PHE A 325 -1.95 -7.48 -7.15
CA PHE A 325 -2.16 -8.89 -6.86
C PHE A 325 -2.32 -9.06 -5.35
N VAL A 326 -3.38 -9.75 -4.95
CA VAL A 326 -3.67 -10.09 -3.56
C VAL A 326 -3.95 -11.58 -3.48
N GLU A 327 -3.15 -12.28 -2.69
CA GLU A 327 -3.34 -13.67 -2.35
C GLU A 327 -3.65 -13.78 -0.86
N GLN A 328 -4.59 -14.66 -0.53
CA GLN A 328 -4.96 -14.95 0.84
C GLN A 328 -5.19 -16.44 1.02
N ALA A 329 -4.75 -17.00 2.14
CA ALA A 329 -5.03 -18.38 2.53
C ALA A 329 -5.35 -18.46 4.02
N SER A 330 -6.38 -19.20 4.40
CA SER A 330 -6.72 -19.44 5.80
C SER A 330 -6.97 -20.90 6.10
N VAL A 331 -6.68 -21.30 7.33
CA VAL A 331 -7.05 -22.61 7.89
C VAL A 331 -7.68 -22.38 9.25
N VAL A 332 -8.86 -22.94 9.45
CA VAL A 332 -9.71 -22.74 10.64
C VAL A 332 -10.05 -24.08 11.28
N PHE A 333 -10.06 -24.07 12.61
CA PHE A 333 -10.35 -25.19 13.48
C PHE A 333 -11.47 -24.82 14.46
N ASP A 334 -12.30 -25.79 14.79
CA ASP A 334 -13.33 -25.69 15.81
C ASP A 334 -13.16 -26.83 16.84
N LYS A 335 -14.13 -26.97 17.75
CA LYS A 335 -14.16 -28.06 18.74
C LYS A 335 -14.13 -29.48 18.13
N LYS A 336 -14.53 -29.63 16.87
CA LYS A 336 -14.56 -30.91 16.13
C LYS A 336 -13.27 -31.11 15.29
N GLY A 337 -12.27 -30.25 15.44
CA GLY A 337 -10.99 -30.32 14.73
C GLY A 337 -10.98 -29.42 13.50
N PHE A 338 -10.45 -29.93 12.37
CA PHE A 338 -10.40 -29.17 11.12
C PHE A 338 -11.81 -28.75 10.68
N MET A 339 -12.02 -27.44 10.51
CA MET A 339 -13.28 -26.88 10.05
C MET A 339 -13.23 -26.55 8.57
N GLN A 340 -12.33 -25.64 8.17
CA GLN A 340 -12.26 -25.13 6.81
C GLN A 340 -10.83 -24.74 6.43
N ALA A 341 -10.47 -24.93 5.17
CA ALA A 341 -9.35 -24.26 4.53
C ALA A 341 -9.89 -23.44 3.36
N SER A 342 -9.38 -22.22 3.19
CA SER A 342 -9.75 -21.37 2.06
C SER A 342 -8.54 -20.71 1.44
N GLY A 343 -8.64 -20.40 0.16
CA GLY A 343 -7.65 -19.62 -0.57
C GLY A 343 -8.35 -18.69 -1.56
N SER A 344 -7.89 -17.45 -1.65
CA SER A 344 -8.33 -16.51 -2.67
C SER A 344 -7.15 -15.82 -3.36
N VAL A 345 -7.33 -15.53 -4.64
CA VAL A 345 -6.37 -14.82 -5.45
C VAL A 345 -7.13 -13.78 -6.26
N ASN A 346 -6.71 -12.52 -6.18
CA ASN A 346 -7.28 -11.41 -6.92
C ASN A 346 -6.17 -10.68 -7.66
N ALA A 347 -6.38 -10.41 -8.94
CA ALA A 347 -5.49 -9.61 -9.76
C ALA A 347 -6.30 -8.49 -10.43
N ALA A 348 -5.75 -7.27 -10.47
CA ALA A 348 -6.33 -6.16 -11.20
C ALA A 348 -5.27 -5.43 -12.00
N ALA A 349 -5.60 -5.07 -13.23
CA ALA A 349 -4.71 -4.35 -14.14
C ALA A 349 -5.39 -3.09 -14.66
N VAL A 350 -4.71 -1.95 -14.61
CA VAL A 350 -5.18 -0.69 -15.17
C VAL A 350 -4.80 -0.66 -16.65
N LEU A 351 -5.79 -0.77 -17.52
CA LEU A 351 -5.62 -0.76 -18.98
C LEU A 351 -5.45 0.66 -19.51
N TYR A 352 -6.15 1.63 -18.89
CA TYR A 352 -6.07 3.04 -19.25
C TYR A 352 -6.30 3.92 -18.02
N ARG A 353 -5.54 5.01 -17.91
CA ARG A 353 -5.72 6.06 -16.90
C ARG A 353 -5.55 7.43 -17.54
N GLY A 354 -6.66 8.14 -17.67
CA GLY A 354 -6.71 9.55 -18.03
C GLY A 354 -6.72 10.46 -16.80
N TYR A 355 -6.99 11.75 -16.98
CA TYR A 355 -6.99 12.73 -15.88
C TYR A 355 -8.06 12.46 -14.81
N VAL A 356 -9.26 12.07 -15.23
CA VAL A 356 -10.41 11.81 -14.33
C VAL A 356 -11.13 10.50 -14.65
N THR A 357 -10.56 9.69 -15.55
CA THR A 357 -11.18 8.44 -16.03
C THR A 357 -10.17 7.31 -16.00
N SER A 358 -10.62 6.11 -15.65
CA SER A 358 -9.81 4.90 -15.73
C SER A 358 -10.60 3.72 -16.29
N ILE A 359 -9.88 2.81 -16.93
CA ILE A 359 -10.37 1.49 -17.32
C ILE A 359 -9.44 0.46 -16.71
N SER A 360 -9.98 -0.52 -16.01
CA SER A 360 -9.22 -1.62 -15.40
C SER A 360 -9.89 -2.96 -15.65
N ALA A 361 -9.10 -4.01 -15.81
CA ALA A 361 -9.56 -5.39 -15.79
C ALA A 361 -9.28 -6.00 -14.42
N GLY A 362 -10.16 -6.90 -13.97
CA GLY A 362 -9.97 -7.65 -12.73
C GLY A 362 -10.28 -9.12 -12.93
N ALA A 363 -9.53 -9.99 -12.28
CA ALA A 363 -9.79 -11.42 -12.20
C ALA A 363 -9.63 -11.87 -10.75
N GLY A 364 -10.55 -12.72 -10.28
CA GLY A 364 -10.54 -13.24 -8.93
C GLY A 364 -10.92 -14.70 -8.91
N ALA A 365 -10.36 -15.46 -7.98
CA ALA A 365 -10.78 -16.81 -7.68
C ALA A 365 -10.75 -17.03 -6.17
N ILE A 366 -11.74 -17.74 -5.66
CA ILE A 366 -11.79 -18.22 -4.28
C ILE A 366 -12.15 -19.69 -4.29
N GLY A 367 -11.45 -20.46 -3.44
CA GLY A 367 -11.74 -21.87 -3.19
C GLY A 367 -11.79 -22.12 -1.70
N LEU A 368 -12.73 -22.95 -1.27
CA LEU A 368 -12.85 -23.41 0.10
C LEU A 368 -13.09 -24.92 0.15
N TYR A 369 -12.57 -25.54 1.18
CA TYR A 369 -12.76 -26.95 1.49
C TYR A 369 -13.06 -27.10 2.97
N GLY A 370 -14.13 -27.81 3.31
CA GLY A 370 -14.46 -28.10 4.70
C GLY A 370 -15.95 -28.03 5.00
N ARG A 371 -16.25 -27.66 6.24
CA ARG A 371 -17.61 -27.59 6.81
C ARG A 371 -18.07 -26.13 6.87
N GLU A 372 -19.37 -25.93 6.63
CA GLU A 372 -20.04 -24.63 6.82
C GLU A 372 -20.03 -24.21 8.30
N TYR A 373 -19.90 -22.92 8.55
CA TYR A 373 -20.27 -22.35 9.84
C TYR A 373 -21.80 -22.38 9.97
N VAL A 374 -22.31 -23.07 10.98
CA VAL A 374 -23.74 -23.03 11.33
C VAL A 374 -23.85 -22.31 12.67
N ASP A 375 -24.55 -21.18 12.69
CA ASP A 375 -24.79 -20.42 13.92
C ASP A 375 -25.42 -21.33 14.99
N ARG A 376 -24.93 -21.22 16.24
CA ARG A 376 -25.41 -22.00 17.40
C ARG A 376 -26.91 -21.83 17.64
N ASN A 377 -27.53 -20.74 17.17
CA ASN A 377 -28.97 -20.56 17.26
C ASN A 377 -29.76 -21.49 16.34
N GLU A 378 -29.18 -21.91 15.21
CA GLU A 378 -29.78 -22.92 14.33
C GLU A 378 -29.61 -24.36 14.85
N GLU A 379 -28.59 -24.61 15.66
CA GLU A 379 -28.37 -25.91 16.31
C GLU A 379 -29.53 -26.26 17.28
N LYS A 380 -30.18 -25.25 17.87
CA LYS A 380 -31.43 -25.42 18.66
C LYS A 380 -32.65 -25.79 17.81
N ARG A 381 -32.60 -25.62 16.47
CA ARG A 381 -33.66 -26.00 15.52
C ARG A 381 -33.38 -27.32 14.80
N GLY A 382 -32.32 -28.05 15.15
CA GLY A 382 -32.08 -29.42 14.68
C GLY A 382 -31.70 -29.56 13.21
N LYS A 383 -31.20 -28.50 12.56
CA LYS A 383 -30.67 -28.57 11.18
C LYS A 383 -29.15 -28.54 11.20
N THR A 384 -28.53 -29.70 11.32
CA THR A 384 -27.08 -29.85 11.12
C THR A 384 -26.80 -30.00 9.63
N LYS A 385 -26.40 -28.93 8.93
CA LYS A 385 -25.68 -29.07 7.65
C LYS A 385 -24.19 -29.27 7.95
N ASN A 386 -23.82 -30.46 8.41
CA ASN A 386 -22.41 -30.89 8.37
C ASN A 386 -22.05 -31.33 6.94
N ALA A 387 -22.28 -30.48 5.94
CA ALA A 387 -21.86 -30.77 4.57
C ALA A 387 -20.36 -30.51 4.49
N LYS A 388 -19.58 -31.55 4.22
CA LYS A 388 -18.20 -31.41 3.78
C LYS A 388 -18.21 -31.33 2.27
N GLY A 389 -17.47 -30.39 1.71
CA GLY A 389 -17.42 -30.20 0.28
C GLY A 389 -16.29 -29.29 -0.17
N TYR A 390 -16.10 -29.28 -1.49
CA TYR A 390 -15.24 -28.34 -2.19
C TYR A 390 -16.12 -27.32 -2.92
N TYR A 391 -15.82 -26.05 -2.70
CA TYR A 391 -16.54 -24.95 -3.32
C TYR A 391 -15.53 -24.00 -3.93
N ALA A 392 -15.79 -23.57 -5.16
CA ALA A 392 -14.94 -22.60 -5.84
C ALA A 392 -15.77 -21.59 -6.62
N GLN A 393 -15.30 -20.36 -6.69
CA GLN A 393 -15.85 -19.31 -7.53
C GLN A 393 -14.71 -18.59 -8.25
N ALA A 394 -14.89 -18.34 -9.55
CA ALA A 394 -14.01 -17.52 -10.36
C ALA A 394 -14.80 -16.36 -10.97
N THR A 395 -14.21 -15.18 -11.00
CA THR A 395 -14.83 -13.95 -11.52
C THR A 395 -13.86 -13.22 -12.45
N GLY A 396 -14.35 -12.74 -13.58
CA GLY A 396 -13.65 -11.82 -14.48
C GLY A 396 -14.47 -10.55 -14.67
N SER A 397 -13.81 -9.39 -14.66
CA SER A 397 -14.48 -8.09 -14.69
C SER A 397 -13.74 -7.06 -15.53
N LEU A 398 -14.49 -6.11 -16.06
CA LEU A 398 -13.97 -4.89 -16.69
C LEU A 398 -14.63 -3.70 -16.02
N THR A 399 -13.84 -2.75 -15.53
CA THR A 399 -14.33 -1.58 -14.79
C THR A 399 -14.01 -0.31 -15.56
N TYR A 400 -15.03 0.48 -15.84
CA TYR A 400 -14.88 1.90 -16.15
C TYR A 400 -15.13 2.70 -14.87
N SER A 401 -14.31 3.70 -14.59
CA SER A 401 -14.51 4.62 -13.48
C SER A 401 -14.18 6.05 -13.89
N ASN A 402 -14.98 7.01 -13.45
CA ASN A 402 -14.59 8.42 -13.43
C ASN A 402 -14.62 9.01 -12.01
N ILE A 403 -14.59 8.16 -10.99
CA ILE A 403 -14.54 8.59 -9.58
C ILE A 403 -13.19 9.26 -9.32
N HIS A 404 -13.22 10.52 -8.92
CA HIS A 404 -12.02 11.29 -8.57
C HIS A 404 -12.30 12.21 -7.38
N LYS A 405 -11.23 12.61 -6.70
CA LYS A 405 -11.29 13.54 -5.57
C LYS A 405 -11.66 14.93 -6.10
N VAL A 406 -12.65 15.58 -5.48
CA VAL A 406 -13.18 16.89 -5.95
C VAL A 406 -13.05 18.00 -4.93
N ALA A 407 -12.83 17.67 -3.66
CA ALA A 407 -12.62 18.65 -2.60
C ALA A 407 -11.64 18.09 -1.54
N PRO A 408 -11.09 18.95 -0.67
CA PRO A 408 -10.37 18.52 0.53
C PRO A 408 -11.29 17.66 1.41
N GLY A 409 -10.79 16.54 1.91
CA GLY A 409 -11.58 15.61 2.71
C GLY A 409 -11.48 14.17 2.22
N TYR A 410 -11.42 13.20 3.14
CA TYR A 410 -11.15 11.81 2.78
C TYR A 410 -12.29 11.18 1.96
N TYR A 411 -13.54 11.58 2.21
CA TYR A 411 -14.70 11.02 1.49
C TYR A 411 -15.21 11.93 0.36
N GLN A 412 -14.50 13.02 0.04
CA GLN A 412 -14.91 14.00 -0.97
C GLN A 412 -14.55 13.57 -2.40
N TYR A 413 -15.23 12.52 -2.84
CA TYR A 413 -15.11 11.97 -4.19
C TYR A 413 -16.41 12.17 -4.96
N ALA A 414 -16.29 12.45 -6.26
CA ALA A 414 -17.43 12.51 -7.16
C ALA A 414 -17.21 11.60 -8.37
N GLY A 415 -18.31 11.05 -8.88
CA GLY A 415 -18.33 10.29 -10.12
C GLY A 415 -19.03 8.95 -9.95
N PHE A 416 -18.87 8.09 -10.95
CA PHE A 416 -19.43 6.76 -10.97
C PHE A 416 -18.43 5.73 -11.51
N LYS A 417 -18.69 4.47 -11.18
CA LYS A 417 -18.01 3.31 -11.74
C LYS A 417 -19.05 2.32 -12.25
N LEU A 418 -18.74 1.67 -13.36
CA LEU A 418 -19.51 0.57 -13.92
C LEU A 418 -18.58 -0.61 -14.12
N THR A 419 -18.94 -1.74 -13.51
CA THR A 419 -18.16 -2.97 -13.54
C THR A 419 -19.05 -4.12 -14.02
N PRO A 420 -19.18 -4.36 -15.34
CA PRO A 420 -19.63 -5.65 -15.84
C PRO A 420 -18.67 -6.77 -15.42
N PHE A 421 -19.23 -7.93 -15.11
CA PHE A 421 -18.48 -9.11 -14.73
C PHE A 421 -19.16 -10.39 -15.19
N VAL A 422 -18.37 -11.45 -15.27
CA VAL A 422 -18.82 -12.84 -15.41
C VAL A 422 -18.27 -13.64 -14.25
N TRP A 423 -19.05 -14.58 -13.74
CA TRP A 423 -18.58 -15.51 -12.71
C TRP A 423 -19.04 -16.93 -13.00
N GLY A 424 -18.27 -17.87 -12.48
CA GLY A 424 -18.61 -19.28 -12.43
C GLY A 424 -18.37 -19.83 -11.03
N ALA A 425 -19.29 -20.61 -10.51
CA ALA A 425 -19.21 -21.27 -9.22
C ALA A 425 -19.38 -22.78 -9.38
N SER A 426 -18.67 -23.56 -8.57
CA SER A 426 -18.80 -25.01 -8.50
C SER A 426 -18.99 -25.40 -7.04
N LYS A 427 -20.01 -26.19 -6.77
CA LYS A 427 -20.26 -26.78 -5.44
C LYS A 427 -20.22 -28.30 -5.58
N ASP A 428 -19.31 -28.95 -4.86
CA ASP A 428 -19.19 -30.41 -4.76
C ASP A 428 -19.35 -30.81 -3.29
N ASN A 429 -20.38 -31.59 -2.99
CA ASN A 429 -20.72 -32.01 -1.63
C ASN A 429 -20.57 -33.52 -1.50
N ASP A 430 -19.83 -33.99 -0.49
CA ASP A 430 -19.57 -35.43 -0.25
C ASP A 430 -20.85 -36.30 -0.14
N TYR A 431 -22.03 -35.67 0.08
CA TYR A 431 -23.34 -36.33 0.18
C TYR A 431 -24.12 -36.41 -1.15
N ARG A 432 -23.73 -35.66 -2.18
CA ARG A 432 -24.34 -35.69 -3.52
C ARG A 432 -23.20 -35.75 -4.53
N LEU A 433 -23.06 -36.88 -5.23
CA LEU A 433 -22.14 -37.05 -6.39
C LEU A 433 -22.51 -36.15 -7.59
N GLU A 434 -23.29 -35.09 -7.39
CA GLU A 434 -23.74 -34.14 -8.39
C GLU A 434 -22.89 -32.87 -8.24
N LYS A 435 -22.16 -32.55 -9.32
CA LYS A 435 -21.40 -31.31 -9.43
C LYS A 435 -22.37 -30.21 -9.86
N ASP A 436 -22.73 -29.32 -8.93
CA ASP A 436 -23.54 -28.16 -9.24
C ASP A 436 -22.61 -27.04 -9.74
N GLU A 437 -22.46 -26.96 -11.07
CA GLU A 437 -21.77 -25.87 -11.75
C GLU A 437 -22.76 -24.80 -12.19
N GLN A 438 -22.46 -23.55 -11.85
CA GLN A 438 -23.28 -22.40 -12.21
C GLN A 438 -22.44 -21.28 -12.82
N TYR A 439 -22.95 -20.67 -13.88
CA TYR A 439 -22.30 -19.56 -14.56
C TYR A 439 -23.29 -18.44 -14.78
N ASN A 440 -22.87 -17.20 -14.55
CA ASN A 440 -23.70 -16.04 -14.84
C ASN A 440 -22.87 -14.80 -15.19
N ALA A 441 -23.56 -13.77 -15.67
CA ALA A 441 -23.02 -12.44 -15.86
C ALA A 441 -23.82 -11.43 -15.04
N GLY A 442 -23.15 -10.37 -14.63
CA GLY A 442 -23.75 -9.31 -13.83
C GLY A 442 -23.06 -7.98 -14.06
N ALA A 443 -23.53 -6.96 -13.37
CA ALA A 443 -22.94 -5.63 -13.41
C ALA A 443 -23.10 -4.91 -12.07
N THR A 444 -22.05 -4.21 -11.66
CA THR A 444 -22.06 -3.32 -10.50
C THR A 444 -22.01 -1.86 -10.97
N LEU A 445 -22.94 -1.04 -10.51
CA LEU A 445 -22.89 0.42 -10.60
C LEU A 445 -22.52 0.97 -9.22
N GLY A 446 -21.49 1.81 -9.16
CA GLY A 446 -21.13 2.55 -7.95
C GLY A 446 -21.16 4.05 -8.22
N ILE A 447 -21.71 4.85 -7.32
CA ILE A 447 -21.75 6.32 -7.42
C ILE A 447 -21.18 6.90 -6.14
N ARG A 448 -20.33 7.93 -6.28
CA ARG A 448 -19.87 8.75 -5.16
C ARG A 448 -20.40 10.17 -5.32
N LEU A 449 -21.05 10.67 -4.29
CA LEU A 449 -21.56 12.04 -4.23
C LEU A 449 -20.81 12.80 -3.13
N PRO A 450 -20.12 13.90 -3.48
CA PRO A 450 -19.45 14.75 -2.50
C PRO A 450 -20.48 15.64 -1.79
N GLY A 451 -20.07 16.29 -0.71
CA GLY A 451 -20.90 17.26 -0.01
C GLY A 451 -20.71 17.25 1.49
N PHE A 452 -21.64 17.91 2.20
CA PHE A 452 -21.61 17.96 3.67
C PHE A 452 -21.76 16.56 4.30
N VAL A 453 -22.59 15.71 3.70
CA VAL A 453 -22.69 14.28 4.00
C VAL A 453 -22.32 13.52 2.74
N PRO A 454 -21.06 13.08 2.58
CA PRO A 454 -20.66 12.26 1.44
C PRO A 454 -21.47 10.97 1.38
N LEU A 455 -21.92 10.60 0.17
CA LEU A 455 -22.70 9.40 -0.08
C LEU A 455 -21.96 8.46 -1.03
N LEU A 456 -21.90 7.19 -0.65
CA LEU A 456 -21.49 6.08 -1.50
C LEU A 456 -22.72 5.23 -1.80
N LEU A 457 -23.06 5.09 -3.08
CA LEU A 457 -24.15 4.24 -3.53
C LEU A 457 -23.57 3.09 -4.34
N ASN A 458 -24.10 1.89 -4.15
CA ASN A 458 -23.77 0.72 -4.95
C ASN A 458 -25.04 -0.07 -5.28
N ALA A 459 -25.09 -0.61 -6.50
CA ALA A 459 -26.13 -1.54 -6.92
C ALA A 459 -25.50 -2.58 -7.83
N THR A 460 -25.79 -3.84 -7.58
CA THR A 460 -25.26 -4.99 -8.32
C THR A 460 -26.39 -5.90 -8.72
N VAL A 461 -26.40 -6.33 -9.97
CA VAL A 461 -27.35 -7.34 -10.48
C VAL A 461 -26.57 -8.63 -10.71
N PHE A 462 -27.16 -9.76 -10.30
CA PHE A 462 -26.55 -11.09 -10.26
C PHE A 462 -25.17 -11.12 -9.57
N PRO A 463 -25.06 -10.61 -8.32
CA PRO A 463 -23.78 -10.53 -7.61
C PRO A 463 -23.14 -11.90 -7.38
N LYS A 464 -23.96 -12.93 -7.11
CA LYS A 464 -23.53 -14.30 -6.80
C LYS A 464 -24.69 -15.29 -6.97
N VAL A 465 -24.40 -16.57 -6.75
CA VAL A 465 -25.37 -17.69 -6.78
C VAL A 465 -26.56 -17.40 -5.88
N ASP A 466 -27.78 -17.55 -6.39
CA ASP A 466 -29.06 -17.33 -5.67
C ASP A 466 -29.40 -15.86 -5.29
N TYR A 467 -28.72 -14.87 -5.88
CA TYR A 467 -29.03 -13.44 -5.66
C TYR A 467 -29.30 -12.72 -6.96
N PHE A 468 -30.48 -12.09 -7.04
CA PHE A 468 -30.90 -11.34 -8.22
C PHE A 468 -30.28 -9.95 -8.22
N ALA A 469 -30.33 -9.27 -7.07
CA ALA A 469 -29.76 -7.94 -6.92
C ALA A 469 -29.36 -7.65 -5.48
N GLU A 470 -28.32 -6.83 -5.33
CA GLU A 470 -27.86 -6.27 -4.06
C GLU A 470 -27.67 -4.77 -4.23
N GLY A 471 -27.99 -4.00 -3.19
CA GLY A 471 -27.86 -2.56 -3.19
C GLY A 471 -27.42 -2.04 -1.84
N GLY A 472 -26.68 -0.94 -1.85
CA GLY A 472 -26.20 -0.29 -0.66
C GLY A 472 -26.09 1.22 -0.79
N ALA A 473 -26.25 1.90 0.33
CA ALA A 473 -26.03 3.32 0.46
C ALA A 473 -25.33 3.60 1.78
N THR A 474 -24.14 4.22 1.75
CA THR A 474 -23.39 4.61 2.94
C THR A 474 -23.26 6.12 2.98
N ALA A 475 -23.69 6.71 4.09
CA ALA A 475 -23.55 8.12 4.39
C ALA A 475 -22.50 8.34 5.48
N VAL A 476 -21.52 9.20 5.19
CA VAL A 476 -20.49 9.58 6.16
C VAL A 476 -20.98 10.79 6.93
N LEU A 477 -21.39 10.57 8.17
CA LEU A 477 -21.99 11.58 9.04
C LEU A 477 -20.92 12.49 9.67
N PHE A 478 -19.77 11.92 9.99
CA PHE A 478 -18.64 12.63 10.57
C PHE A 478 -17.34 11.91 10.24
N ASN A 479 -16.30 12.67 9.90
CA ASN A 479 -14.94 12.17 9.74
C ASN A 479 -13.99 13.16 10.41
N LYS A 480 -13.04 12.65 11.19
CA LYS A 480 -11.99 13.48 11.79
C LYS A 480 -10.66 12.77 11.78
N GLU A 481 -9.64 13.43 11.22
CA GLU A 481 -8.25 13.03 11.37
C GLU A 481 -7.81 13.23 12.83
N ILE A 482 -7.11 12.24 13.38
CA ILE A 482 -6.56 12.24 14.75
C ILE A 482 -5.05 12.46 14.71
N HIS A 483 -4.39 11.76 13.79
CA HIS A 483 -2.96 11.81 13.57
C HIS A 483 -2.12 11.57 14.83
N LYS A 484 -2.48 10.51 15.57
CA LYS A 484 -1.83 10.19 16.84
C LYS A 484 -1.32 8.77 16.86
N GLY A 485 -0.02 8.61 17.05
CA GLY A 485 0.54 7.30 17.23
C GLY A 485 0.25 6.67 18.60
N ILE A 486 0.25 5.35 18.62
CA ILE A 486 0.04 4.49 19.80
C ILE A 486 1.32 3.66 19.96
N PRO A 487 2.34 4.21 20.64
CA PRO A 487 3.67 3.63 20.69
C PRO A 487 3.72 2.21 21.23
N ALA A 488 2.93 1.92 22.26
CA ALA A 488 2.90 0.63 22.92
C ALA A 488 2.53 -0.53 21.98
N LEU A 489 1.88 -0.22 20.85
CA LEU A 489 1.36 -1.18 19.89
C LEU A 489 2.00 -1.03 18.50
N SER A 490 3.01 -0.15 18.36
CA SER A 490 3.57 0.22 17.05
C SER A 490 2.48 0.55 16.02
N LEU A 491 1.48 1.33 16.46
CA LEU A 491 0.34 1.72 15.64
C LEU A 491 0.23 3.23 15.48
N TYR A 492 -0.55 3.62 14.49
CA TYR A 492 -0.91 5.01 14.21
C TYR A 492 -2.41 5.16 14.05
N ALA A 493 -3.08 5.95 14.89
CA ALA A 493 -4.49 6.32 14.72
C ALA A 493 -4.62 7.45 13.70
N GLN A 494 -5.19 7.10 12.55
CA GLN A 494 -5.37 7.99 11.41
C GLN A 494 -6.62 8.83 11.60
N ARG A 495 -7.78 8.18 11.72
CA ARG A 495 -9.08 8.86 11.71
C ARG A 495 -10.14 8.15 12.53
N LEU A 496 -11.13 8.91 12.96
CA LEU A 496 -12.39 8.41 13.51
C LEU A 496 -13.53 8.80 12.58
N THR A 497 -14.30 7.80 12.14
CA THR A 497 -15.41 7.96 11.20
C THR A 497 -16.70 7.48 11.83
N PHE A 498 -17.78 8.25 11.69
CA PHE A 498 -19.13 7.83 11.97
C PHE A 498 -19.89 7.77 10.65
N MET A 499 -20.49 6.61 10.38
CA MET A 499 -21.23 6.36 9.16
C MET A 499 -22.53 5.64 9.45
N THR A 500 -23.51 5.84 8.59
CA THR A 500 -24.70 5.01 8.54
C THR A 500 -24.80 4.37 7.16
N SER A 501 -25.21 3.11 7.10
CA SER A 501 -25.36 2.42 5.83
C SER A 501 -26.68 1.65 5.76
N TYR A 502 -27.30 1.66 4.59
CA TYR A 502 -28.42 0.79 4.26
C TYR A 502 -27.93 -0.26 3.26
N SER A 503 -28.32 -1.51 3.45
CA SER A 503 -28.04 -2.58 2.49
C SER A 503 -29.28 -3.43 2.29
N GLY A 504 -29.64 -3.69 1.04
CA GLY A 504 -30.74 -4.57 0.65
C GLY A 504 -30.26 -5.64 -0.33
N GLN A 505 -30.86 -6.81 -0.26
CA GLN A 505 -30.57 -7.95 -1.11
C GLN A 505 -31.87 -8.66 -1.50
N ILE A 506 -31.94 -9.08 -2.75
CA ILE A 506 -33.05 -9.86 -3.31
C ILE A 506 -32.50 -11.24 -3.63
N LYS A 507 -32.89 -12.23 -2.83
CA LYS A 507 -32.59 -13.63 -3.12
C LYS A 507 -33.55 -14.13 -4.18
N TYR A 508 -33.15 -15.16 -4.91
CA TYR A 508 -34.06 -15.94 -5.75
C TYR A 508 -33.51 -17.34 -5.86
N LYS A 509 -34.36 -18.30 -6.18
CA LYS A 509 -33.92 -19.67 -6.36
C LYS A 509 -33.43 -19.86 -7.80
N THR A 510 -32.12 -20.05 -7.98
CA THR A 510 -31.58 -20.35 -9.32
C THR A 510 -32.02 -21.74 -9.78
N SER A 511 -32.24 -21.90 -11.08
CA SER A 511 -32.50 -23.22 -11.68
C SER A 511 -31.55 -23.55 -12.83
N ASP A 512 -30.76 -22.59 -13.35
CA ASP A 512 -30.05 -22.73 -14.61
C ASP A 512 -28.81 -21.83 -14.75
N ASN A 513 -28.01 -22.10 -15.77
CA ASN A 513 -26.91 -21.22 -16.19
C ASN A 513 -27.41 -19.99 -16.96
N PHE A 514 -26.68 -18.88 -16.81
CA PHE A 514 -26.94 -17.59 -17.46
C PHE A 514 -28.33 -17.01 -17.17
N ASP A 515 -28.68 -16.96 -15.88
CA ASP A 515 -29.94 -16.36 -15.41
C ASP A 515 -30.15 -14.90 -15.84
N ILE A 516 -29.09 -14.18 -16.24
CA ILE A 516 -29.19 -12.87 -16.89
C ILE A 516 -30.07 -12.88 -18.15
N GLN A 517 -30.24 -14.02 -18.81
CA GLN A 517 -31.14 -14.15 -19.99
C GLN A 517 -32.61 -14.30 -19.59
N LYS A 518 -32.89 -14.61 -18.33
CA LYS A 518 -34.20 -14.96 -17.78
C LYS A 518 -34.74 -13.92 -16.79
N VAL A 519 -34.27 -12.67 -16.90
CA VAL A 519 -34.64 -11.59 -15.98
C VAL A 519 -36.16 -11.40 -15.88
N ASP A 520 -36.90 -11.46 -17.00
CA ASP A 520 -38.37 -11.28 -16.98
C ASP A 520 -39.08 -12.38 -16.18
N SER A 521 -38.69 -13.66 -16.34
CA SER A 521 -39.29 -14.74 -15.56
C SER A 521 -38.91 -14.63 -14.08
N ILE A 522 -37.64 -14.35 -13.78
CA ILE A 522 -37.18 -14.19 -12.40
C ILE A 522 -37.95 -13.08 -11.71
N VAL A 523 -38.07 -11.90 -12.33
CA VAL A 523 -38.76 -10.75 -11.73
C VAL A 523 -40.25 -11.01 -11.48
N ARG A 524 -40.92 -11.83 -12.30
CA ARG A 524 -42.32 -12.21 -12.09
C ARG A 524 -42.52 -13.17 -10.94
N ASP A 525 -41.51 -13.98 -10.65
CA ASP A 525 -41.54 -15.00 -9.60
C ASP A 525 -41.00 -14.47 -8.25
N LEU A 526 -40.45 -13.25 -8.21
CA LEU A 526 -39.97 -12.63 -6.97
C LEU A 526 -41.13 -12.30 -6.03
N GLU A 527 -41.01 -12.76 -4.79
CA GLU A 527 -41.94 -12.47 -3.72
C GLU A 527 -41.34 -11.46 -2.73
N LYS A 528 -42.19 -10.88 -1.87
CA LYS A 528 -41.72 -9.93 -0.85
C LYS A 528 -40.76 -10.58 0.15
N GLU A 529 -40.91 -11.87 0.40
CA GLU A 529 -40.12 -12.64 1.35
C GLU A 529 -38.68 -12.86 0.89
N ASP A 530 -38.43 -12.73 -0.41
CA ASP A 530 -37.11 -12.81 -1.03
C ASP A 530 -36.23 -11.58 -0.74
N TYR A 531 -36.86 -10.46 -0.35
CA TYR A 531 -36.17 -9.23 -0.01
C TYR A 531 -35.73 -9.22 1.45
N LYS A 532 -34.43 -9.00 1.68
CA LYS A 532 -33.85 -8.78 3.01
C LYS A 532 -33.12 -7.44 3.02
N ASP A 533 -33.25 -6.69 4.09
CA ASP A 533 -32.57 -5.40 4.23
C ASP A 533 -32.22 -5.07 5.68
N LYS A 534 -31.17 -4.27 5.82
CA LYS A 534 -30.66 -3.80 7.10
C LYS A 534 -30.16 -2.36 7.02
N LEU A 535 -30.29 -1.65 8.12
CA LEU A 535 -29.64 -0.37 8.38
C LEU A 535 -28.55 -0.57 9.44
N ALA A 536 -27.38 -0.01 9.22
CA ALA A 536 -26.26 -0.04 10.14
C ALA A 536 -25.87 1.37 10.57
N PHE A 537 -25.41 1.48 11.82
CA PHE A 537 -24.70 2.64 12.34
C PHE A 537 -23.33 2.17 12.79
N THR A 538 -22.27 2.73 12.21
CA THR A 538 -20.90 2.26 12.40
C THR A 538 -20.01 3.41 12.86
N VAL A 539 -19.21 3.14 13.89
CA VAL A 539 -18.10 3.98 14.31
C VAL A 539 -16.81 3.23 14.02
N GLU A 540 -15.91 3.82 13.25
CA GLU A 540 -14.67 3.19 12.82
C GLU A 540 -13.45 4.06 13.16
N LEU A 541 -12.50 3.47 13.89
CA LEU A 541 -11.17 4.01 14.12
C LEU A 541 -10.21 3.36 13.12
N THR A 542 -9.70 4.14 12.15
CA THR A 542 -8.70 3.66 11.21
C THR A 542 -7.31 3.84 11.79
N LEU A 543 -6.52 2.77 11.72
CA LEU A 543 -5.19 2.60 12.28
C LEU A 543 -4.22 2.17 11.16
N ALA A 544 -2.92 2.43 11.29
CA ALA A 544 -1.89 1.91 10.40
C ALA A 544 -0.69 1.39 11.19
N PRO A 545 0.11 0.45 10.62
CA PRO A 545 1.29 -0.05 11.29
C PRO A 545 2.39 1.00 11.25
N ASN A 546 3.03 1.24 12.39
CA ASN A 546 4.11 2.20 12.52
C ASN A 546 5.45 1.55 12.13
N THR A 547 5.82 1.67 10.86
CA THR A 547 7.16 1.31 10.36
C THR A 547 8.10 2.51 10.22
N GLY A 548 7.74 3.66 10.81
CA GLY A 548 8.53 4.90 10.79
C GLY A 548 8.38 5.79 9.56
N PHE A 549 7.76 5.35 8.46
CA PHE A 549 7.48 6.22 7.29
C PHE A 549 6.00 6.23 6.89
N LEU A 550 5.18 5.41 7.54
CA LEU A 550 3.85 5.03 7.08
C LEU A 550 2.73 5.90 7.67
N ALA A 551 2.80 7.21 7.45
CA ALA A 551 1.60 8.05 7.55
C ALA A 551 0.61 7.73 6.39
N THR A 552 1.10 7.16 5.28
CA THR A 552 0.37 6.90 4.02
C THR A 552 0.41 5.44 3.56
N SER A 553 0.49 4.49 4.51
CA SER A 553 0.41 3.06 4.22
C SER A 553 -0.88 2.67 3.48
N GLU A 554 -0.75 1.92 2.39
CA GLU A 554 -1.88 1.19 1.79
C GLU A 554 -2.47 0.18 2.80
N CYS A 555 -1.64 -0.35 3.71
CA CYS A 555 -2.08 -1.15 4.84
C CYS A 555 -2.71 -0.31 5.95
N ASN A 556 -4.02 -0.48 6.16
CA ASN A 556 -4.77 0.11 7.26
C ASN A 556 -5.62 -0.94 8.01
N PHE A 557 -5.90 -0.70 9.28
CA PHE A 557 -6.79 -1.48 10.13
C PHE A 557 -7.95 -0.59 10.56
N GLY A 558 -9.19 -0.97 10.29
CA GLY A 558 -10.37 -0.38 10.89
C GLY A 558 -10.77 -1.16 12.13
N LEU A 559 -10.74 -0.54 13.31
CA LEU A 559 -11.49 -1.04 14.46
C LEU A 559 -12.88 -0.41 14.42
N ALA A 560 -13.88 -1.20 14.05
CA ALA A 560 -15.25 -0.74 13.88
C ALA A 560 -16.18 -1.34 14.92
N ALA A 561 -17.14 -0.55 15.40
CA ALA A 561 -18.29 -1.02 16.15
C ALA A 561 -19.55 -0.63 15.40
N SER A 562 -20.45 -1.59 15.21
CA SER A 562 -21.65 -1.44 14.39
C SER A 562 -22.90 -1.90 15.15
N VAL A 563 -24.00 -1.18 14.97
CA VAL A 563 -25.33 -1.60 15.39
C VAL A 563 -26.20 -1.73 14.15
N PHE A 564 -26.90 -2.86 14.03
CA PHE A 564 -27.72 -3.22 12.88
C PHE A 564 -29.19 -3.30 13.26
N TYR A 565 -30.06 -2.88 12.35
CA TYR A 565 -31.50 -3.07 12.44
C TYR A 565 -32.02 -3.68 11.14
N HIS A 566 -32.78 -4.76 11.26
CA HIS A 566 -33.30 -5.54 10.12
C HIS A 566 -34.77 -5.20 9.87
N PHE A 567 -35.13 -4.73 8.66
CA PHE A 567 -36.53 -4.39 8.36
C PHE A 567 -37.29 -5.57 7.74
N ASN A 568 -36.62 -6.37 6.91
CA ASN A 568 -37.19 -7.55 6.24
C ASN A 568 -36.22 -8.74 6.30
N GLY A 569 -36.76 -9.96 6.20
CA GLY A 569 -36.05 -11.23 6.32
C GLY A 569 -36.33 -12.02 7.60
N GLU A 570 -35.56 -13.08 7.84
CA GLU A 570 -35.75 -14.01 8.97
C GLU A 570 -35.51 -13.35 10.34
N ASP A 571 -34.71 -12.28 10.37
CA ASP A 571 -34.40 -11.48 11.56
C ASP A 571 -35.13 -10.14 11.59
N LYS A 572 -36.26 -10.05 10.89
CA LYS A 572 -37.10 -8.85 10.86
C LYS A 572 -37.37 -8.27 12.25
N GLU A 573 -37.27 -6.95 12.35
CA GLU A 573 -37.50 -6.13 13.54
C GLU A 573 -36.55 -6.44 14.71
N LYS A 574 -35.41 -7.08 14.45
CA LYS A 574 -34.36 -7.31 15.44
C LYS A 574 -33.24 -6.30 15.33
N TRP A 575 -32.66 -6.03 16.49
CA TRP A 575 -31.40 -5.32 16.64
C TRP A 575 -30.28 -6.32 16.81
N ASP A 576 -29.17 -6.07 16.13
CA ASP A 576 -27.92 -6.79 16.30
C ASP A 576 -26.77 -5.80 16.48
N TRP A 577 -25.65 -6.26 17.01
CA TRP A 577 -24.45 -5.45 17.18
C TRP A 577 -23.20 -6.28 16.99
N GLY A 578 -22.18 -5.65 16.43
CA GLY A 578 -20.90 -6.29 16.15
C GLY A 578 -19.75 -5.34 16.42
N ILE A 579 -18.63 -5.90 16.83
CA ILE A 579 -17.32 -5.24 16.75
C ILE A 579 -16.59 -5.96 15.64
N HIS A 580 -15.99 -5.22 14.72
CA HIS A 580 -15.28 -5.75 13.57
C HIS A 580 -13.87 -5.19 13.55
N LEU A 581 -12.90 -6.04 13.24
CA LEU A 581 -11.57 -5.61 12.86
C LEU A 581 -11.49 -5.72 11.34
N ASN A 582 -11.69 -4.61 10.65
CA ASN A 582 -11.58 -4.53 9.21
C ASN A 582 -10.10 -4.40 8.84
N LEU A 583 -9.56 -5.42 8.20
CA LEU A 583 -8.27 -5.28 7.55
C LEU A 583 -8.51 -4.66 6.17
N ALA A 584 -8.23 -3.36 6.03
CA ALA A 584 -8.36 -2.63 4.77
C ALA A 584 -6.97 -2.45 4.17
N TRP A 585 -6.68 -3.19 3.10
CA TRP A 585 -5.40 -3.18 2.41
C TRP A 585 -5.50 -2.58 1.01
#